data_AF-Q0B448-F1
#
_entry.id   AF-Q0B448-F1
#
_cell.length_a   1.000
_cell.length_b   1.000
_cell.length_c   1.000
_cell.angle_alpha   90.00
_cell.angle_beta   90.00
_cell.angle_gamma   90.00
#
_symmetry.space_group_name_H-M   'P 1'
#
loop_
_entity.id
_entity.type
_entity.pdbx_description
1 polymer ?
#
loop_
_entity_poly.entity_id
_entity_poly.type
_entity_poly.pdbx_seq_one_letter_code
_entity_poly.pdbx_strand_id
1 'polypeptide(L)'
;MDPGNWATDIQAGSQFGYSLLWVVAFSSVAAIFLQMLAARLGLVAGKDLAQASYDRYGRFGRVVQWVTAEVSIIACDIAEVLGCALAFKLLLGVPLAWGIVLTALDTVIVLGLQGKGVRQIEAIVLGLIATMAFCFVAQVAITPPNWHAVAKGLVPGNPGHDSKDAIVLALGIVGATIMPHNLYLHSSVVQTRHVVGGARGLIRDTLALVRIDTCVSLFVAMLVNAAILIVAGAAFHATGQHDVTDIEQAYRLITPIAGGAAALLFGIALLASGQSSTLTGTIAGQVIMDGFLHTKIPCYQRRLITRGLALVPALIGVLWLGEGSVGQLLVWSQVLLSLQLPFAMWPLIQSVSDRKTMGEHAIGRKMQFAAWALFVVITGTNLLLISGVAG
;
A
#
# COMPACT_ATOMS: atom_id res chain seq x y z
N MET A 1 1.50 -4.52 -0.53
CA MET A 1 2.28 -5.60 0.15
C MET A 1 3.54 -4.99 0.74
N ASP A 2 3.38 -3.89 1.43
CA ASP A 2 4.42 -3.18 2.16
C ASP A 2 4.31 -3.52 3.65
N PRO A 3 5.32 -3.19 4.47
CA PRO A 3 5.29 -3.45 5.90
C PRO A 3 4.13 -2.75 6.63
N GLY A 4 3.60 -1.67 6.04
CA GLY A 4 2.39 -0.99 6.49
C GLY A 4 1.17 -1.91 6.53
N ASN A 5 0.88 -2.61 5.42
CA ASN A 5 -0.18 -3.62 5.36
C ASN A 5 -0.02 -4.66 6.48
N TRP A 6 1.22 -5.12 6.71
CA TRP A 6 1.49 -6.16 7.69
C TRP A 6 1.15 -5.70 9.10
N ALA A 7 1.55 -4.48 9.48
CA ALA A 7 1.24 -3.95 10.80
C ALA A 7 -0.28 -3.87 11.01
N THR A 8 -1.02 -3.34 10.04
CA THR A 8 -2.48 -3.20 10.14
C THR A 8 -3.19 -4.55 10.14
N ASP A 9 -2.77 -5.50 9.29
CA ASP A 9 -3.41 -6.82 9.16
C ASP A 9 -3.10 -7.72 10.37
N ILE A 10 -1.87 -7.68 10.89
CA ILE A 10 -1.48 -8.42 12.10
C ILE A 10 -2.24 -7.89 13.31
N GLN A 11 -2.26 -6.57 13.51
CA GLN A 11 -2.96 -5.97 14.63
C GLN A 11 -4.48 -6.22 14.54
N ALA A 12 -5.07 -6.08 13.34
CA ALA A 12 -6.47 -6.41 13.10
C ALA A 12 -6.78 -7.87 13.40
N GLY A 13 -5.95 -8.81 12.94
CA GLY A 13 -6.11 -10.23 13.20
C GLY A 13 -5.99 -10.57 14.69
N SER A 14 -5.03 -9.97 15.39
CA SER A 14 -4.79 -10.25 16.81
C SER A 14 -5.88 -9.68 17.72
N GLN A 15 -6.33 -8.45 17.47
CA GLN A 15 -7.31 -7.78 18.34
C GLN A 15 -8.75 -8.19 18.01
N PHE A 16 -9.08 -8.32 16.73
CA PHE A 16 -10.45 -8.47 16.25
C PHE A 16 -10.72 -9.82 15.56
N GLY A 17 -9.74 -10.72 15.57
CA GLY A 17 -9.85 -12.04 14.94
C GLY A 17 -10.11 -11.90 13.44
N TYR A 18 -11.14 -12.59 12.94
CA TYR A 18 -11.48 -12.53 11.51
C TYR A 18 -12.48 -11.42 11.15
N SER A 19 -12.90 -10.58 12.09
CA SER A 19 -14.02 -9.65 11.86
C SER A 19 -13.69 -8.49 10.92
N LEU A 20 -12.41 -8.14 10.73
CA LEU A 20 -11.97 -7.12 9.77
C LEU A 20 -11.58 -7.69 8.40
N LEU A 21 -11.75 -9.00 8.19
CA LEU A 21 -11.39 -9.66 6.92
C LEU A 21 -12.24 -9.16 5.74
N TRP A 22 -13.51 -8.82 5.97
CA TRP A 22 -14.35 -8.18 4.95
C TRP A 22 -13.82 -6.80 4.52
N VAL A 23 -13.15 -6.06 5.42
CA VAL A 23 -12.53 -4.75 5.09
C VAL A 23 -11.35 -4.96 4.15
N VAL A 24 -10.51 -5.98 4.39
CA VAL A 24 -9.41 -6.36 3.47
C VAL A 24 -9.96 -6.73 2.10
N ALA A 25 -11.02 -7.55 2.04
CA ALA A 25 -11.63 -7.95 0.77
C ALA A 25 -12.27 -6.76 0.03
N PHE A 26 -13.05 -5.93 0.72
CA PHE A 26 -13.74 -4.79 0.11
C PHE A 26 -12.76 -3.71 -0.34
N SER A 27 -11.76 -3.39 0.49
CA SER A 27 -10.70 -2.44 0.12
C SER A 27 -9.89 -2.93 -1.09
N SER A 28 -9.65 -4.23 -1.22
CA SER A 28 -8.98 -4.81 -2.39
C SER A 28 -9.82 -4.71 -3.66
N VAL A 29 -11.13 -4.95 -3.58
CA VAL A 29 -12.05 -4.73 -4.70
C VAL A 29 -12.11 -3.25 -5.09
N ALA A 30 -12.16 -2.36 -4.11
CA ALA A 30 -12.09 -0.92 -4.32
C ALA A 30 -10.74 -0.50 -4.95
N ALA A 31 -9.63 -1.10 -4.53
CA ALA A 31 -8.31 -0.89 -5.11
C ALA A 31 -8.29 -1.29 -6.58
N ILE A 32 -8.78 -2.49 -6.93
CA ILE A 32 -8.90 -2.94 -8.33
C ILE A 32 -9.71 -1.93 -9.14
N PHE A 33 -10.86 -1.51 -8.61
CA PHE A 33 -11.72 -0.56 -9.30
C PHE A 33 -11.01 0.78 -9.57
N LEU A 34 -10.36 1.38 -8.57
CA LEU A 34 -9.64 2.66 -8.72
C LEU A 34 -8.40 2.52 -9.60
N GLN A 35 -7.66 1.42 -9.48
CA GLN A 35 -6.49 1.14 -10.32
C GLN A 35 -6.88 0.98 -11.79
N MET A 36 -8.04 0.39 -12.07
CA MET A 36 -8.58 0.31 -13.42
C MET A 36 -8.99 1.67 -13.99
N LEU A 37 -9.46 2.60 -13.14
CA LEU A 37 -9.71 3.98 -13.57
C LEU A 37 -8.40 4.70 -13.88
N ALA A 38 -7.39 4.55 -13.02
CA ALA A 38 -6.06 5.14 -13.23
C ALA A 38 -5.38 4.61 -14.50
N ALA A 39 -5.44 3.30 -14.75
CA ALA A 39 -4.96 2.69 -15.98
C ALA A 39 -5.68 3.22 -17.23
N ARG A 40 -7.01 3.36 -17.15
CA ARG A 40 -7.81 3.89 -18.25
C ARG A 40 -7.42 5.34 -18.56
N LEU A 41 -7.18 6.17 -17.54
CA LEU A 41 -6.68 7.53 -17.73
C LEU A 41 -5.35 7.51 -18.51
N GLY A 42 -4.39 6.70 -18.06
CA GLY A 42 -3.09 6.56 -18.71
C GLY A 42 -3.18 6.15 -20.18
N LEU A 43 -3.94 5.09 -20.50
CA LEU A 43 -4.05 4.56 -21.86
C LEU A 43 -4.83 5.46 -22.83
N VAL A 44 -5.90 6.08 -22.35
CA VAL A 44 -6.82 6.82 -23.22
C VAL A 44 -6.37 8.27 -23.37
N ALA A 45 -6.04 8.93 -22.26
CA ALA A 45 -5.65 10.33 -22.26
C ALA A 45 -4.17 10.53 -22.64
N GLY A 46 -3.35 9.47 -22.57
CA GLY A 46 -1.90 9.56 -22.79
C GLY A 46 -1.20 10.44 -21.76
N LYS A 47 -1.79 10.59 -20.58
CA LYS A 47 -1.32 11.41 -19.46
C LYS A 47 -1.47 10.65 -18.17
N ASP A 48 -0.49 10.79 -17.28
CA ASP A 48 -0.62 10.26 -15.94
C ASP A 48 -1.54 11.15 -15.09
N LEU A 49 -1.93 10.65 -13.91
CA LEU A 49 -2.84 11.35 -13.00
C LEU A 49 -2.25 12.67 -12.51
N ALA A 50 -0.93 12.79 -12.33
CA ALA A 50 -0.30 14.02 -11.87
C ALA A 50 -0.37 15.09 -12.96
N GLN A 51 -0.06 14.73 -14.21
CA GLN A 51 -0.20 15.60 -15.38
C GLN A 51 -1.65 16.02 -15.63
N ALA A 52 -2.59 15.07 -15.59
CA ALA A 52 -4.02 15.38 -15.75
C ALA A 52 -4.54 16.30 -14.64
N SER A 53 -4.05 16.13 -13.42
CA SER A 53 -4.35 17.02 -12.30
C SER A 53 -3.74 18.42 -12.52
N TYR A 54 -2.49 18.48 -12.97
CA TYR A 54 -1.80 19.73 -13.28
C TYR A 54 -2.56 20.56 -14.31
N ASP A 55 -3.01 19.95 -15.41
CA ASP A 55 -3.73 20.64 -16.47
C ASP A 55 -5.09 21.19 -16.03
N ARG A 56 -5.73 20.51 -15.07
CA ARG A 56 -7.09 20.83 -14.64
C ARG A 56 -7.17 21.89 -13.56
N TYR A 57 -6.26 21.87 -12.58
CA TYR A 57 -6.32 22.74 -11.42
C TYR A 57 -5.44 23.98 -11.60
N GLY A 58 -5.84 25.10 -10.97
CA GLY A 58 -5.01 26.31 -10.88
C GLY A 58 -3.83 26.15 -9.93
N ARG A 59 -2.97 27.18 -9.82
CA ARG A 59 -1.74 27.17 -9.00
C ARG A 59 -1.95 26.61 -7.59
N PHE A 60 -2.99 27.07 -6.89
CA PHE A 60 -3.26 26.63 -5.52
C PHE A 60 -3.58 25.13 -5.43
N GLY A 61 -4.50 24.64 -6.27
CA GLY A 61 -4.89 23.23 -6.28
C GLY A 61 -3.72 22.30 -6.64
N ARG A 62 -2.84 22.73 -7.56
CA ARG A 62 -1.62 21.99 -7.93
C ARG A 62 -0.68 21.83 -6.75
N VAL A 63 -0.42 22.91 -6.02
CA VAL A 63 0.49 22.87 -4.86
C VAL A 63 -0.10 21.98 -3.76
N VAL A 64 -1.40 22.10 -3.46
CA VAL A 64 -2.05 21.26 -2.45
C VAL A 64 -1.99 19.77 -2.83
N GLN A 65 -2.30 19.42 -4.07
CA GLN A 65 -2.22 18.03 -4.54
C GLN A 65 -0.80 17.50 -4.55
N TRP A 66 0.18 18.31 -4.95
CA TRP A 66 1.58 17.92 -4.93
C TRP A 66 2.08 17.68 -3.49
N VAL A 67 1.85 18.63 -2.57
CA VAL A 67 2.27 18.49 -1.17
C VAL A 67 1.64 17.27 -0.52
N THR A 68 0.33 17.07 -0.69
CA THR A 68 -0.36 15.91 -0.12
C THR A 68 0.18 14.60 -0.72
N ALA A 69 0.44 14.54 -2.02
CA ALA A 69 1.04 13.36 -2.67
C ALA A 69 2.49 13.10 -2.20
N GLU A 70 3.30 14.13 -1.98
CA GLU A 70 4.66 13.95 -1.46
C GLU A 70 4.64 13.49 0.01
N VAL A 71 3.73 14.03 0.83
CA VAL A 71 3.51 13.56 2.21
C VAL A 71 3.16 12.08 2.25
N SER A 72 2.35 11.58 1.30
CA SER A 72 2.01 10.15 1.29
C SER A 72 3.16 9.25 0.84
N ILE A 73 4.04 9.73 -0.04
CA ILE A 73 5.30 9.02 -0.34
C ILE A 73 6.17 8.94 0.90
N ILE A 74 6.34 10.05 1.63
CA ILE A 74 7.14 10.08 2.86
C ILE A 74 6.53 9.14 3.91
N ALA A 75 5.21 9.16 4.09
CA ALA A 75 4.52 8.26 5.01
C ALA A 75 4.77 6.78 4.68
N CYS A 76 4.69 6.42 3.39
CA CYS A 76 5.01 5.09 2.92
C CYS A 76 6.50 4.72 3.13
N ASP A 77 7.41 5.66 2.89
CA ASP A 77 8.85 5.45 3.06
C ASP A 77 9.22 5.28 4.54
N ILE A 78 8.51 5.95 5.47
CA ILE A 78 8.62 5.71 6.91
C ILE A 78 8.20 4.27 7.24
N ALA A 79 7.06 3.80 6.71
CA ALA A 79 6.58 2.45 6.94
C ALA A 79 7.59 1.39 6.48
N GLU A 80 8.17 1.65 5.31
CA GLU A 80 9.22 0.81 4.74
C GLU A 80 10.50 0.80 5.56
N VAL A 81 11.02 1.97 5.96
CA VAL A 81 12.24 2.09 6.77
C VAL A 81 12.07 1.33 8.07
N LEU A 82 10.94 1.51 8.75
CA LEU A 82 10.65 0.82 10.01
C LEU A 82 10.50 -0.69 9.81
N GLY A 83 9.80 -1.12 8.77
CA GLY A 83 9.65 -2.54 8.43
C GLY A 83 10.97 -3.24 8.10
N CYS A 84 11.82 -2.63 7.28
CA CYS A 84 13.15 -3.15 6.97
C CYS A 84 14.08 -3.13 8.19
N ALA A 85 14.07 -2.06 8.98
CA ALA A 85 14.85 -1.98 10.20
C ALA A 85 14.46 -3.09 11.19
N LEU A 86 13.16 -3.37 11.30
CA LEU A 86 12.68 -4.48 12.10
C LEU A 86 13.10 -5.83 11.51
N ALA A 87 13.01 -6.03 10.20
CA ALA A 87 13.52 -7.24 9.57
C ALA A 87 15.02 -7.46 9.85
N PHE A 88 15.84 -6.42 9.80
CA PHE A 88 17.27 -6.51 10.18
C PHE A 88 17.45 -6.86 11.66
N LYS A 89 16.68 -6.24 12.56
CA LYS A 89 16.70 -6.59 13.99
C LYS A 89 16.37 -8.06 14.22
N LEU A 90 15.33 -8.56 13.56
CA LEU A 90 14.85 -9.93 13.73
C LEU A 90 15.80 -10.97 13.09
N LEU A 91 16.40 -10.66 11.93
CA LEU A 91 17.25 -11.61 11.19
C LEU A 91 18.72 -11.57 11.63
N LEU A 92 19.25 -10.39 11.94
CA LEU A 92 20.68 -10.17 12.23
C LEU A 92 20.94 -9.88 13.72
N GLY A 93 19.89 -9.68 14.52
CA GLY A 93 20.02 -9.35 15.95
C GLY A 93 20.56 -7.93 16.21
N VAL A 94 20.54 -7.05 15.20
CA VAL A 94 21.06 -5.67 15.34
C VAL A 94 20.06 -4.76 16.06
N PRO A 95 20.50 -3.77 16.85
CA PRO A 95 19.58 -2.79 17.45
C PRO A 95 18.78 -2.02 16.40
N LEU A 96 17.54 -1.65 16.70
CA LEU A 96 16.63 -1.03 15.73
C LEU A 96 17.21 0.25 15.10
N ALA A 97 17.88 1.09 15.89
CA ALA A 97 18.54 2.30 15.40
C ALA A 97 19.60 2.01 14.32
N TRP A 98 20.40 0.95 14.51
CA TRP A 98 21.34 0.50 13.48
C TRP A 98 20.62 -0.11 12.28
N GLY A 99 19.51 -0.83 12.51
CA GLY A 99 18.61 -1.30 11.45
C GLY A 99 18.13 -0.16 10.55
N ILE A 100 17.68 0.96 11.14
CA ILE A 100 17.25 2.16 10.41
C ILE A 100 18.39 2.71 9.57
N VAL A 101 19.60 2.86 10.12
CA VAL A 101 20.76 3.33 9.37
C VAL A 101 21.13 2.37 8.23
N LEU A 102 21.05 1.06 8.47
CA LEU A 102 21.29 0.04 7.44
C LEU A 102 20.29 0.13 6.30
N THR A 103 19.06 0.56 6.53
CA THR A 103 18.10 0.78 5.43
C THR A 103 18.58 1.84 4.45
N ALA A 104 19.46 2.77 4.83
CA ALA A 104 20.04 3.72 3.88
C ALA A 104 20.88 3.02 2.80
N LEU A 105 21.38 1.81 3.04
CA LEU A 105 22.08 1.00 2.04
C LEU A 105 21.17 0.55 0.90
N ASP A 106 19.85 0.55 1.09
CA ASP A 106 18.91 0.23 -0.01
C ASP A 106 18.98 1.27 -1.15
N THR A 107 19.45 2.48 -0.86
CA THR A 107 19.70 3.49 -1.88
C THR A 107 20.78 3.04 -2.86
N VAL A 108 21.74 2.25 -2.40
CA VAL A 108 22.77 1.60 -3.24
C VAL A 108 22.12 0.53 -4.13
N ILE A 109 21.13 -0.21 -3.63
CA ILE A 109 20.37 -1.18 -4.42
C ILE A 109 19.59 -0.45 -5.52
N VAL A 110 18.89 0.64 -5.20
CA VAL A 110 18.18 1.47 -6.18
C VAL A 110 19.13 2.04 -7.24
N LEU A 111 20.29 2.57 -6.81
CA LEU A 111 21.35 3.04 -7.69
C LEU A 111 21.88 1.94 -8.62
N GLY A 112 22.11 0.73 -8.08
CA GLY A 112 22.56 -0.43 -8.85
C GLY A 112 21.50 -1.00 -9.82
N LEU A 113 20.24 -0.64 -9.63
CA LEU A 113 19.14 -0.96 -10.55
C LEU A 113 18.86 0.17 -11.55
N GLN A 114 19.47 1.36 -11.38
CA GLN A 114 19.31 2.49 -12.27
C GLN A 114 19.86 2.15 -13.68
N GLY A 115 19.04 2.34 -14.70
CA GLY A 115 19.39 2.03 -16.10
C GLY A 115 19.12 0.58 -16.52
N LYS A 116 18.67 -0.29 -15.61
CA LYS A 116 18.15 -1.61 -15.97
C LYS A 116 16.78 -1.47 -16.63
N GLY A 117 16.49 -2.35 -17.59
CA GLY A 117 15.22 -2.34 -18.31
C GLY A 117 14.03 -2.70 -17.41
N VAL A 118 12.85 -2.16 -17.72
CA VAL A 118 11.59 -2.39 -16.96
C VAL A 118 11.32 -3.87 -16.68
N ARG A 119 11.61 -4.75 -17.65
CA ARG A 119 11.44 -6.20 -17.50
C ARG A 119 12.27 -6.83 -16.37
N GLN A 120 13.48 -6.32 -16.12
CA GLN A 120 14.33 -6.83 -15.05
C GLN A 120 13.78 -6.39 -13.68
N ILE A 121 13.33 -5.14 -13.58
CA ILE A 121 12.73 -4.61 -12.34
C ILE A 121 11.43 -5.37 -12.02
N GLU A 122 10.57 -5.59 -13.02
CA GLU A 122 9.33 -6.36 -12.89
C GLU A 122 9.59 -7.79 -12.43
N ALA A 123 10.60 -8.47 -13.00
CA ALA A 123 10.99 -9.82 -12.57
C ALA A 123 11.48 -9.87 -11.12
N ILE A 124 12.24 -8.87 -10.67
CA ILE A 124 12.69 -8.76 -9.27
C ILE A 124 11.49 -8.61 -8.34
N VAL A 125 10.57 -7.67 -8.66
CA VAL A 125 9.36 -7.43 -7.86
C VAL A 125 8.49 -8.68 -7.80
N LEU A 126 8.27 -9.37 -8.93
CA LEU A 126 7.55 -10.65 -8.96
C LEU A 126 8.21 -11.73 -8.11
N GLY A 127 9.55 -11.81 -8.11
CA GLY A 127 10.30 -12.72 -7.24
C GLY A 127 10.08 -12.45 -5.75
N LEU A 128 10.09 -11.17 -5.35
CA LEU A 128 9.80 -10.75 -3.97
C LEU A 128 8.35 -11.09 -3.57
N ILE A 129 7.38 -10.80 -4.44
CA ILE A 129 5.96 -11.13 -4.23
C ILE A 129 5.75 -12.64 -4.10
N ALA A 130 6.36 -13.43 -5.00
CA ALA A 130 6.27 -14.89 -4.96
C ALA A 130 6.86 -15.46 -3.66
N THR A 131 7.96 -14.89 -3.18
CA THR A 131 8.58 -15.27 -1.90
C THR A 131 7.65 -14.95 -0.74
N MET A 132 7.05 -13.75 -0.69
CA MET A 132 6.07 -13.39 0.34
C MET A 132 4.86 -14.33 0.31
N ALA A 133 4.27 -14.56 -0.87
CA ALA A 133 3.13 -15.44 -1.03
C ALA A 133 3.44 -16.88 -0.57
N PHE A 134 4.61 -17.41 -0.95
CA PHE A 134 5.07 -18.72 -0.50
C PHE A 134 5.22 -18.79 1.03
N CYS A 135 5.82 -17.78 1.65
CA CYS A 135 5.99 -17.72 3.11
C CYS A 135 4.65 -17.76 3.83
N PHE A 136 3.65 -17.00 3.38
CA PHE A 136 2.33 -16.98 4.03
C PHE A 136 1.50 -18.24 3.77
N VAL A 137 1.56 -18.80 2.57
CA VAL A 137 0.92 -20.10 2.29
C VAL A 137 1.51 -21.18 3.20
N ALA A 138 2.83 -21.20 3.37
CA ALA A 138 3.49 -22.12 4.30
C ALA A 138 3.05 -21.87 5.76
N GLN A 139 2.93 -20.62 6.21
CA GLN A 139 2.46 -20.30 7.56
C GLN A 139 1.00 -20.72 7.80
N VAL A 140 0.08 -20.48 6.85
CA VAL A 140 -1.31 -20.94 6.93
C VAL A 140 -1.39 -22.47 6.99
N ALA A 141 -0.51 -23.18 6.28
CA ALA A 141 -0.44 -24.64 6.33
C ALA A 141 0.06 -25.16 7.70
N ILE A 142 0.97 -24.43 8.36
CA ILE A 142 1.50 -24.78 9.68
C ILE A 142 0.49 -24.45 10.79
N THR A 143 -0.26 -23.36 10.64
CA THR A 143 -1.26 -22.88 11.61
C THR A 143 -2.66 -22.96 11.00
N PRO A 144 -3.28 -24.16 10.93
CA PRO A 144 -4.52 -24.37 10.20
C PRO A 144 -5.66 -23.55 10.81
N PRO A 145 -6.24 -22.58 10.06
CA PRO A 145 -7.30 -21.73 10.59
C PRO A 145 -8.65 -22.46 10.56
N ASN A 146 -9.58 -21.99 11.39
CA ASN A 146 -10.98 -22.41 11.28
C ASN A 146 -11.63 -21.75 10.06
N TRP A 147 -11.66 -22.46 8.94
CA TRP A 147 -12.22 -21.97 7.66
C TRP A 147 -13.69 -21.53 7.75
N HIS A 148 -14.48 -22.10 8.66
CA HIS A 148 -15.86 -21.66 8.86
C HIS A 148 -15.93 -20.27 9.51
N ALA A 149 -15.04 -20.00 10.46
CA ALA A 149 -14.93 -18.67 11.09
C ALA A 149 -14.33 -17.64 10.12
N VAL A 150 -13.37 -18.04 9.29
CA VAL A 150 -12.83 -17.20 8.20
C VAL A 150 -13.93 -16.81 7.21
N ALA A 151 -14.77 -17.77 6.80
CA ALA A 151 -15.89 -17.51 5.90
C ALA A 151 -16.92 -16.55 6.51
N LYS A 152 -17.17 -16.63 7.83
CA LYS A 152 -18.01 -15.65 8.55
C LYS A 152 -17.37 -14.26 8.60
N GLY A 153 -16.05 -14.18 8.75
CA GLY A 153 -15.30 -12.91 8.76
C GLY A 153 -15.32 -12.15 7.43
N LEU A 154 -15.56 -12.85 6.31
CA LEU A 154 -15.75 -12.23 4.99
C LEU A 154 -17.12 -11.55 4.83
N VAL A 155 -18.09 -11.87 5.69
CA VAL A 155 -19.41 -11.23 5.65
C VAL A 155 -19.31 -9.86 6.34
N PRO A 156 -19.78 -8.77 5.69
CA PRO A 156 -19.80 -7.46 6.31
C PRO A 156 -20.57 -7.49 7.64
N GLY A 157 -19.89 -7.14 8.71
CA GLY A 157 -20.43 -7.14 10.07
C GLY A 157 -19.85 -5.98 10.87
N ASN A 158 -20.59 -5.53 11.90
CA ASN A 158 -20.10 -4.49 12.79
C ASN A 158 -19.03 -5.11 13.71
N PRO A 159 -17.77 -4.63 13.70
CA PRO A 159 -16.79 -5.08 14.68
C PRO A 159 -17.28 -4.68 16.07
N GLY A 160 -17.60 -5.67 16.90
CA GLY A 160 -18.22 -5.46 18.21
C GLY A 160 -17.26 -4.81 19.22
N HIS A 161 -17.80 -3.86 20.01
CA HIS A 161 -17.31 -3.28 21.28
C HIS A 161 -15.81 -2.96 21.41
N ASP A 162 -15.29 -2.15 20.48
CA ASP A 162 -14.50 -0.93 20.79
C ASP A 162 -14.37 -0.12 19.50
N SER A 163 -15.35 0.75 19.25
CA SER A 163 -15.60 1.30 17.92
C SER A 163 -14.46 2.17 17.39
N LYS A 164 -13.61 2.76 18.26
CA LYS A 164 -12.54 3.66 17.82
C LYS A 164 -11.37 2.90 17.20
N ASP A 165 -10.83 1.89 17.88
CA ASP A 165 -9.66 1.14 17.41
C ASP A 165 -9.97 0.29 16.17
N ALA A 166 -11.18 -0.29 16.11
CA ALA A 166 -11.63 -1.00 14.92
C ALA A 166 -11.72 -0.07 13.69
N ILE A 167 -12.16 1.19 13.86
CA ILE A 167 -12.21 2.18 12.78
C ILE A 167 -10.80 2.61 12.36
N VAL A 168 -9.89 2.83 13.31
CA VAL A 168 -8.48 3.16 13.04
C VAL A 168 -7.84 2.06 12.21
N LEU A 169 -8.00 0.80 12.61
CA LEU A 169 -7.45 -0.34 11.89
C LEU A 169 -8.13 -0.55 10.53
N ALA A 170 -9.45 -0.40 10.44
CA ALA A 170 -10.14 -0.47 9.16
C ALA A 170 -9.66 0.62 8.18
N LEU A 171 -9.44 1.84 8.66
CA LEU A 171 -8.86 2.93 7.87
C LEU A 171 -7.41 2.66 7.51
N GLY A 172 -6.62 2.09 8.44
CA GLY A 172 -5.28 1.61 8.19
C GLY A 172 -5.27 0.59 7.04
N ILE A 173 -6.11 -0.45 7.11
CA ILE A 173 -6.27 -1.47 6.05
C ILE A 173 -6.66 -0.82 4.72
N VAL A 174 -7.60 0.13 4.71
CA VAL A 174 -8.02 0.83 3.49
C VAL A 174 -6.89 1.66 2.90
N GLY A 175 -6.17 2.43 3.72
CA GLY A 175 -5.05 3.26 3.28
C GLY A 175 -3.85 2.44 2.79
N ALA A 176 -3.56 1.35 3.47
CA ALA A 176 -2.48 0.42 3.13
C ALA A 176 -2.81 -0.37 1.85
N THR A 177 -4.07 -0.76 1.66
CA THR A 177 -4.51 -1.48 0.45
C THR A 177 -4.66 -0.55 -0.76
N ILE A 178 -5.23 0.65 -0.56
CA ILE A 178 -5.45 1.65 -1.62
C ILE A 178 -4.41 2.77 -1.47
N MET A 179 -3.16 2.44 -1.80
CA MET A 179 -2.07 3.40 -1.74
C MET A 179 -2.24 4.48 -2.81
N PRO A 180 -2.33 5.77 -2.46
CA PRO A 180 -2.68 6.78 -3.47
C PRO A 180 -1.56 7.03 -4.47
N HIS A 181 -0.28 6.92 -4.05
CA HIS A 181 0.87 7.02 -4.96
C HIS A 181 0.83 5.93 -6.05
N ASN A 182 0.24 4.76 -5.77
CA ASN A 182 0.05 3.72 -6.78
C ASN A 182 -0.96 4.10 -7.85
N LEU A 183 -1.92 4.99 -7.58
CA LEU A 183 -2.82 5.52 -8.61
C LEU A 183 -2.05 6.38 -9.62
N TYR A 184 -1.12 7.22 -9.13
CA TYR A 184 -0.22 7.99 -9.98
C TYR A 184 0.73 7.08 -10.77
N LEU A 185 1.43 6.18 -10.07
CA LEU A 185 2.36 5.24 -10.67
C LEU A 185 1.70 4.40 -11.76
N HIS A 186 0.57 3.75 -11.45
CA HIS A 186 -0.08 2.88 -12.40
C HIS A 186 -0.51 3.67 -13.63
N SER A 187 -1.14 4.85 -13.48
CA SER A 187 -1.51 5.69 -14.62
C SER A 187 -0.35 6.07 -15.56
N SER A 188 0.89 6.05 -15.08
CA SER A 188 2.10 6.28 -15.88
C SER A 188 2.67 4.98 -16.46
N VAL A 189 2.83 3.93 -15.65
CA VAL A 189 3.45 2.66 -16.06
C VAL A 189 2.68 1.99 -17.19
N VAL A 190 1.35 2.02 -17.19
CA VAL A 190 0.59 1.38 -18.27
C VAL A 190 0.79 2.08 -19.63
N GLN A 191 1.28 3.32 -19.66
CA GLN A 191 1.64 4.01 -20.90
C GLN A 191 2.88 3.43 -21.59
N THR A 192 3.76 2.74 -20.84
CA THR A 192 4.93 2.08 -21.44
C THR A 192 4.55 0.83 -22.24
N ARG A 193 3.33 0.31 -22.04
CA ARG A 193 2.78 -0.75 -22.90
C ARG A 193 2.43 -0.12 -24.24
N HIS A 194 3.31 -0.31 -25.22
CA HIS A 194 3.17 0.23 -26.56
C HIS A 194 1.76 -0.02 -27.13
N VAL A 195 0.98 1.04 -27.29
CA VAL A 195 -0.11 1.08 -28.29
C VAL A 195 0.57 1.38 -29.63
N VAL A 196 1.20 0.37 -30.26
CA VAL A 196 1.75 0.53 -31.61
C VAL A 196 0.57 0.69 -32.58
N GLY A 197 0.38 1.90 -33.09
CA GLY A 197 -0.63 2.20 -34.11
C GLY A 197 -1.97 2.59 -33.51
N GLY A 198 -2.35 3.86 -33.68
CA GLY A 198 -3.58 4.49 -33.19
C GLY A 198 -4.89 3.95 -33.77
N ALA A 199 -5.01 2.64 -34.03
CA ALA A 199 -6.26 2.01 -34.36
C ALA A 199 -7.07 1.74 -33.08
N ARG A 200 -8.32 2.22 -33.04
CA ARG A 200 -9.25 2.11 -31.90
C ARG A 200 -9.43 0.68 -31.35
N GLY A 201 -9.18 -0.35 -32.18
CA GLY A 201 -9.17 -1.75 -31.75
C GLY A 201 -8.09 -2.08 -30.71
N LEU A 202 -6.88 -1.54 -30.86
CA LEU A 202 -5.76 -1.86 -29.97
C LEU A 202 -5.96 -1.33 -28.53
N ILE A 203 -6.65 -0.21 -28.35
CA ILE A 203 -6.88 0.36 -27.00
C ILE A 203 -7.81 -0.55 -26.19
N ARG A 204 -8.86 -1.11 -26.80
CA ARG A 204 -9.79 -2.00 -26.10
C ARG A 204 -9.12 -3.31 -25.70
N ASP A 205 -8.31 -3.89 -26.58
CA ASP A 205 -7.58 -5.12 -26.31
C ASP A 205 -6.51 -4.91 -25.25
N THR A 206 -5.77 -3.78 -25.32
CA THR A 206 -4.80 -3.39 -24.29
C THR A 206 -5.49 -3.17 -22.94
N LEU A 207 -6.64 -2.50 -22.90
CA LEU A 207 -7.44 -2.34 -21.69
C LEU A 207 -7.93 -3.68 -21.12
N ALA A 208 -8.23 -4.66 -21.96
CA ALA A 208 -8.63 -6.00 -21.51
C ALA A 208 -7.44 -6.74 -20.87
N LEU A 209 -6.26 -6.67 -21.49
CA LEU A 209 -5.03 -7.26 -20.93
C LEU A 209 -4.63 -6.60 -19.62
N VAL A 210 -4.61 -5.26 -19.57
CA VAL A 210 -4.34 -4.51 -18.34
C VAL A 210 -5.38 -4.82 -17.25
N ARG A 211 -6.65 -5.07 -17.63
CA ARG A 211 -7.68 -5.51 -16.68
C ARG A 211 -7.34 -6.85 -16.06
N ILE A 212 -6.99 -7.84 -16.88
CA ILE A 212 -6.64 -9.18 -16.39
C ILE A 212 -5.43 -9.07 -15.47
N ASP A 213 -4.38 -8.37 -15.91
CA ASP A 213 -3.14 -8.18 -15.15
C ASP A 213 -3.35 -7.50 -13.80
N THR A 214 -4.09 -6.38 -13.79
CA THR A 214 -4.42 -5.62 -12.56
C THR A 214 -5.29 -6.44 -11.63
N CYS A 215 -6.32 -7.12 -12.15
CA CYS A 215 -7.21 -7.95 -11.34
C CYS A 215 -6.45 -9.13 -10.71
N VAL A 216 -5.63 -9.85 -11.48
CA VAL A 216 -4.87 -11.00 -10.98
C VAL A 216 -3.85 -10.54 -9.93
N SER A 217 -3.08 -9.49 -10.23
CA SER A 217 -2.04 -8.99 -9.31
C SER A 217 -2.61 -8.53 -7.98
N LEU A 218 -3.70 -7.76 -8.00
CA LEU A 218 -4.35 -7.28 -6.78
C LEU A 218 -5.17 -8.35 -6.07
N PHE A 219 -5.67 -9.36 -6.79
CA PHE A 219 -6.29 -10.52 -6.15
C PHE A 219 -5.27 -11.35 -5.38
N VAL A 220 -4.08 -11.58 -5.95
CA VAL A 220 -2.96 -12.20 -5.21
C VAL A 220 -2.57 -11.35 -4.00
N ALA A 221 -2.53 -10.02 -4.15
CA ALA A 221 -2.27 -9.11 -3.03
C ALA A 221 -3.31 -9.25 -1.91
N MET A 222 -4.60 -9.31 -2.27
CA MET A 222 -5.71 -9.55 -1.34
C MET A 222 -5.54 -10.87 -0.60
N LEU A 223 -5.19 -11.96 -1.30
CA LEU A 223 -5.00 -13.26 -0.67
C LEU A 223 -3.88 -13.25 0.38
N VAL A 224 -2.80 -12.51 0.12
CA VAL A 224 -1.70 -12.39 1.08
C VAL A 224 -2.10 -11.52 2.27
N ASN A 225 -2.73 -10.36 2.06
CA ASN A 225 -3.25 -9.54 3.17
C ASN A 225 -4.25 -10.34 4.03
N ALA A 226 -5.15 -11.09 3.39
CA ALA A 226 -6.08 -12.00 4.06
C ALA A 226 -5.33 -13.09 4.84
N ALA A 227 -4.29 -13.70 4.26
CA ALA A 227 -3.49 -14.71 4.92
C ALA A 227 -2.77 -14.15 6.17
N ILE A 228 -2.23 -12.93 6.10
CA ILE A 228 -1.61 -12.26 7.25
C ILE A 228 -2.61 -12.13 8.41
N LEU A 229 -3.80 -11.58 8.12
CA LEU A 229 -4.85 -11.38 9.11
C LEU A 229 -5.34 -12.72 9.67
N ILE A 230 -5.52 -13.73 8.81
CA ILE A 230 -5.95 -15.08 9.22
C ILE A 230 -4.89 -15.74 10.11
N VAL A 231 -3.61 -15.68 9.76
CA VAL A 231 -2.52 -16.24 10.58
C VAL A 231 -2.47 -15.54 11.92
N ALA A 232 -2.56 -14.21 11.96
CA ALA A 232 -2.57 -13.45 13.22
C ALA A 232 -3.79 -13.80 14.09
N GLY A 233 -4.98 -13.93 13.49
CA GLY A 233 -6.18 -14.34 14.23
C GLY A 233 -6.12 -15.78 14.73
N ALA A 234 -5.55 -16.70 13.95
CA ALA A 234 -5.41 -18.10 14.35
C ALA A 234 -4.31 -18.29 15.41
N ALA A 235 -3.19 -17.58 15.30
CA ALA A 235 -2.06 -17.73 16.20
C ALA A 235 -2.23 -16.96 17.52
N PHE A 236 -2.78 -15.74 17.48
CA PHE A 236 -2.79 -14.82 18.64
C PHE A 236 -4.19 -14.64 19.24
N HIS A 237 -5.20 -14.31 18.43
CA HIS A 237 -6.55 -14.09 18.94
C HIS A 237 -7.17 -15.38 19.52
N ALA A 238 -6.95 -16.53 18.87
CA ALA A 238 -7.45 -17.81 19.36
C ALA A 238 -6.77 -18.29 20.66
N THR A 239 -5.55 -17.80 20.95
CA THR A 239 -4.78 -18.14 22.15
C THR A 239 -4.99 -17.13 23.29
N GLY A 240 -5.89 -16.15 23.12
CA GLY A 240 -6.20 -15.11 24.10
C GLY A 240 -5.19 -13.96 24.16
N GLN A 241 -4.27 -13.89 23.20
CA GLN A 241 -3.28 -12.82 23.10
C GLN A 241 -3.83 -11.69 22.24
N HIS A 242 -4.64 -10.81 22.86
CA HIS A 242 -5.27 -9.69 22.17
C HIS A 242 -4.36 -8.46 22.06
N ASP A 243 -3.28 -8.38 22.84
CA ASP A 243 -2.38 -7.21 22.91
C ASP A 243 -1.21 -7.24 21.92
N VAL A 244 -1.23 -8.10 20.89
CA VAL A 244 -0.17 -8.12 19.87
C VAL A 244 -0.39 -6.96 18.90
N THR A 245 0.30 -5.86 19.17
CA THR A 245 0.20 -4.61 18.37
C THR A 245 1.42 -4.37 17.49
N ASP A 246 2.47 -5.19 17.61
CA ASP A 246 3.72 -5.00 16.88
C ASP A 246 4.15 -6.26 16.12
N ILE A 247 4.77 -6.04 14.96
CA ILE A 247 5.37 -7.06 14.10
C ILE A 247 6.48 -7.80 14.87
N GLU A 248 7.21 -7.13 15.76
CA GLU A 248 8.24 -7.76 16.60
C GLU A 248 7.64 -8.82 17.53
N GLN A 249 6.53 -8.48 18.18
CA GLN A 249 5.83 -9.40 19.08
C GLN A 249 5.29 -10.58 18.27
N ALA A 250 4.68 -10.32 17.11
CA ALA A 250 4.19 -11.38 16.23
C ALA A 250 5.29 -12.37 15.83
N TYR A 251 6.50 -11.88 15.48
CA TYR A 251 7.65 -12.74 15.17
C TYR A 251 8.06 -13.62 16.36
N ARG A 252 8.18 -13.02 17.55
CA ARG A 252 8.60 -13.74 18.76
C ARG A 252 7.58 -14.79 19.17
N LEU A 253 6.29 -14.52 18.97
CA LEU A 253 5.18 -15.40 19.33
C LEU A 253 4.94 -16.50 18.28
N ILE A 254 5.26 -16.27 17.00
CA ILE A 254 5.23 -17.30 15.96
C ILE A 254 6.28 -18.38 16.21
N THR A 255 7.46 -18.02 16.74
CA THR A 255 8.56 -18.97 16.97
C THR A 255 8.16 -20.19 17.83
N PRO A 256 7.54 -20.04 19.01
CA PRO A 256 7.10 -21.18 19.82
C PRO A 256 5.87 -21.90 19.26
N ILE A 257 5.03 -21.23 18.45
CA ILE A 257 3.78 -21.80 17.94
C ILE A 257 4.01 -22.60 16.64
N ALA A 258 4.82 -22.08 15.73
CA ALA A 258 5.02 -22.59 14.38
C ALA A 258 6.48 -23.00 14.08
N GLY A 259 7.41 -22.76 15.01
CA GLY A 259 8.81 -23.14 14.92
C GLY A 259 9.74 -22.06 14.33
N GLY A 260 11.05 -22.24 14.51
CA GLY A 260 12.07 -21.28 14.06
C GLY A 260 12.13 -21.07 12.54
N ALA A 261 11.74 -22.07 11.75
CA ALA A 261 11.63 -21.94 10.30
C ALA A 261 10.53 -20.94 9.89
N ALA A 262 9.39 -20.92 10.59
CA ALA A 262 8.30 -19.98 10.33
C ALA A 262 8.72 -18.54 10.65
N ALA A 263 9.45 -18.35 11.75
CA ALA A 263 10.02 -17.05 12.11
C ALA A 263 11.02 -16.56 11.04
N LEU A 264 11.94 -17.42 10.58
CA LEU A 264 12.87 -17.06 9.51
C LEU A 264 12.14 -16.64 8.22
N LEU A 265 11.14 -17.41 7.78
CA LEU A 265 10.33 -17.08 6.61
C LEU A 265 9.59 -15.74 6.78
N PHE A 266 9.07 -15.47 7.97
CA PHE A 266 8.42 -14.19 8.29
C PHE A 266 9.41 -13.02 8.15
N GLY A 267 10.62 -13.13 8.71
CA GLY A 267 11.65 -12.09 8.62
C GLY A 267 12.11 -11.84 7.18
N ILE A 268 12.30 -12.90 6.39
CA ILE A 268 12.66 -12.80 4.96
C ILE A 268 11.55 -12.12 4.17
N ALA A 269 10.30 -12.51 4.40
CA ALA A 269 9.16 -11.90 3.71
C ALA A 269 8.94 -10.43 4.11
N LEU A 270 9.20 -10.06 5.37
CA LEU A 270 9.18 -8.66 5.82
C LEU A 270 10.26 -7.83 5.14
N LEU A 271 11.49 -8.36 5.02
CA LEU A 271 12.57 -7.69 4.29
C LEU A 271 12.23 -7.55 2.80
N ALA A 272 11.70 -8.61 2.18
CA ALA A 272 11.29 -8.60 0.77
C ALA A 272 10.18 -7.56 0.50
N SER A 273 9.21 -7.46 1.41
CA SER A 273 8.14 -6.45 1.36
C SER A 273 8.69 -5.03 1.35
N GLY A 274 9.61 -4.72 2.28
CA GLY A 274 10.25 -3.41 2.37
C GLY A 274 11.34 -3.16 1.31
N GLN A 275 11.68 -4.10 0.44
CA GLN A 275 12.49 -3.83 -0.77
C GLN A 275 11.61 -3.61 -1.99
N SER A 276 10.48 -4.32 -2.09
CA SER A 276 9.52 -4.12 -3.17
C SER A 276 8.91 -2.74 -3.12
N SER A 277 8.54 -2.26 -1.92
CA SER A 277 7.89 -0.96 -1.74
C SER A 277 8.79 0.21 -2.17
N THR A 278 10.12 0.08 -2.02
CA THR A 278 11.08 1.16 -2.22
C THR A 278 11.23 1.46 -3.69
N LEU A 279 11.25 0.40 -4.50
CA LEU A 279 11.29 0.51 -5.95
C LEU A 279 10.04 1.21 -6.46
N THR A 280 8.86 0.78 -6.00
CA THR A 280 7.60 1.39 -6.42
C THR A 280 7.45 2.82 -5.94
N GLY A 281 7.80 3.12 -4.69
CA GLY A 281 7.72 4.46 -4.10
C GLY A 281 8.64 5.46 -4.80
N THR A 282 9.84 5.04 -5.19
CA THR A 282 10.78 5.89 -5.93
C THR A 282 10.23 6.26 -7.30
N ILE A 283 9.70 5.29 -8.06
CA ILE A 283 9.12 5.53 -9.38
C ILE A 283 7.84 6.36 -9.26
N ALA A 284 6.95 6.01 -8.34
CA ALA A 284 5.69 6.73 -8.09
C ALA A 284 5.96 8.19 -7.77
N GLY A 285 6.97 8.43 -6.94
CA GLY A 285 7.44 9.75 -6.66
C GLY A 285 7.85 10.49 -7.93
N GLN A 286 8.72 9.91 -8.76
CA GLN A 286 9.18 10.57 -9.97
C GLN A 286 8.01 11.01 -10.86
N VAL A 287 7.01 10.15 -11.02
CA VAL A 287 5.77 10.48 -11.74
C VAL A 287 5.06 11.69 -11.12
N ILE A 288 4.91 11.72 -9.79
CA ILE A 288 4.28 12.84 -9.08
C ILE A 288 5.06 14.16 -9.28
N MET A 289 6.38 14.12 -9.17
CA MET A 289 7.22 15.32 -9.31
C MET A 289 7.29 15.81 -10.76
N ASP A 290 7.49 14.92 -11.72
CA ASP A 290 7.53 15.27 -13.14
C ASP A 290 6.17 15.82 -13.61
N GLY A 291 5.08 15.25 -13.09
CA GLY A 291 3.71 15.67 -13.42
C GLY A 291 3.30 17.00 -12.79
N PHE A 292 3.63 17.25 -11.51
CA PHE A 292 3.20 18.47 -10.81
C PHE A 292 4.20 19.64 -10.87
N LEU A 293 5.51 19.37 -10.84
CA LEU A 293 6.55 20.39 -10.77
C LEU A 293 7.34 20.55 -12.08
N HIS A 294 7.20 19.63 -13.03
CA HIS A 294 7.98 19.59 -14.28
C HIS A 294 9.50 19.72 -14.07
N THR A 295 9.98 19.31 -12.89
CA THR A 295 11.38 19.41 -12.50
C THR A 295 12.02 18.04 -12.64
N LYS A 296 13.11 17.94 -13.41
CA LYS A 296 13.80 16.67 -13.63
C LYS A 296 14.93 16.51 -12.61
N ILE A 297 14.64 15.82 -11.52
CA ILE A 297 15.64 15.41 -10.52
C ILE A 297 15.99 13.93 -10.77
N PRO A 298 17.28 13.55 -10.80
CA PRO A 298 17.70 12.14 -10.91
C PRO A 298 17.08 11.25 -9.83
N CYS A 299 16.79 9.98 -10.16
CA CYS A 299 16.18 9.01 -9.24
C CYS A 299 16.91 8.95 -7.89
N TYR A 300 18.24 8.94 -7.92
CA TYR A 300 19.05 8.80 -6.71
C TYR A 300 18.99 10.02 -5.79
N GLN A 301 18.99 11.23 -6.35
CA GLN A 301 18.90 12.46 -5.56
C GLN A 301 17.55 12.53 -4.88
N ARG A 302 16.49 12.23 -5.63
CA ARG A 302 15.14 12.15 -5.08
C ARG A 302 15.06 11.12 -3.97
N ARG A 303 15.58 9.91 -4.21
CA ARG A 303 15.60 8.84 -3.23
C ARG A 303 16.34 9.23 -1.96
N LEU A 304 17.51 9.87 -2.07
CA LEU A 304 18.25 10.37 -0.90
C LEU A 304 17.45 11.43 -0.12
N ILE A 305 16.75 12.34 -0.81
CA ILE A 305 15.92 13.36 -0.18
C ILE A 305 14.73 12.73 0.56
N THR A 306 13.92 11.91 -0.13
CA THR A 306 12.74 11.27 0.49
C THR A 306 13.17 10.35 1.62
N ARG A 307 14.28 9.63 1.43
CA ARG A 307 14.81 8.73 2.44
C ARG A 307 15.36 9.48 3.64
N GLY A 308 16.03 10.62 3.46
CA GLY A 308 16.42 11.51 4.55
C GLY A 308 15.21 12.04 5.32
N LEU A 309 14.15 12.46 4.60
CA LEU A 309 12.89 12.91 5.19
C LEU A 309 12.11 11.80 5.91
N ALA A 310 12.36 10.53 5.59
CA ALA A 310 11.78 9.38 6.28
C ALA A 310 12.64 8.89 7.46
N LEU A 311 13.96 8.77 7.29
CA LEU A 311 14.88 8.31 8.35
C LEU A 311 14.89 9.24 9.55
N VAL A 312 14.91 10.56 9.33
CA VAL A 312 15.07 11.51 10.43
C VAL A 312 13.88 11.43 11.41
N PRO A 313 12.61 11.52 10.96
CA PRO A 313 11.47 11.33 11.85
C PRO A 313 11.41 9.92 12.46
N ALA A 314 11.74 8.87 11.70
CA ALA A 314 11.73 7.50 12.20
C ALA A 314 12.76 7.31 13.34
N LEU A 315 13.98 7.82 13.15
CA LEU A 315 15.05 7.72 14.14
C LEU A 315 14.73 8.55 15.39
N ILE A 316 14.25 9.79 15.23
CA ILE A 316 13.82 10.62 16.35
C ILE A 316 12.69 9.93 17.12
N GLY A 317 11.68 9.40 16.42
CA GLY A 317 10.58 8.66 17.02
C GLY A 317 11.06 7.49 17.87
N VAL A 318 11.96 6.66 17.33
CA VAL A 318 12.51 5.50 18.06
C VAL A 318 13.38 5.94 19.25
N LEU A 319 14.18 6.99 19.12
CA LEU A 319 15.04 7.47 20.20
C LEU A 319 14.25 8.14 21.34
N TRP A 320 13.12 8.79 21.05
CA TRP A 320 12.32 9.51 22.04
C TRP A 320 11.20 8.65 22.64
N LEU A 321 10.48 7.89 21.82
CA LEU A 321 9.31 7.10 22.21
C LEU A 321 9.67 5.64 22.52
N GLY A 322 10.89 5.21 22.20
CA GLY A 322 11.37 3.86 22.40
C GLY A 322 10.96 2.89 21.28
N GLU A 323 11.42 1.65 21.38
CA GLU A 323 11.15 0.63 20.34
C GLU A 323 9.67 0.21 20.28
N GLY A 324 8.91 0.35 21.37
CA GLY A 324 7.50 -0.02 21.43
C GLY A 324 6.55 0.89 20.63
N SER A 325 7.02 2.03 20.12
CA SER A 325 6.20 2.94 19.31
C SER A 325 6.19 2.58 17.81
N VAL A 326 7.01 1.61 17.38
CA VAL A 326 7.19 1.27 15.95
C VAL A 326 5.88 0.75 15.36
N GLY A 327 5.22 -0.21 16.01
CA GLY A 327 3.92 -0.71 15.55
C GLY A 327 2.88 0.40 15.36
N GLN A 328 2.79 1.34 16.32
CA GLN A 328 1.88 2.48 16.21
C GLN A 328 2.26 3.43 15.06
N LEU A 329 3.54 3.76 14.91
CA LEU A 329 4.02 4.59 13.80
C LEU A 329 3.72 3.97 12.43
N LEU A 330 3.87 2.64 12.31
CA LEU A 330 3.50 1.89 11.11
C LEU A 330 2.01 2.05 10.82
N VAL A 331 1.13 1.80 11.79
CA VAL A 331 -0.33 1.90 11.59
C VAL A 331 -0.76 3.33 11.26
N TRP A 332 -0.25 4.33 11.99
CA TRP A 332 -0.55 5.73 11.74
C TRP A 332 -0.07 6.22 10.37
N SER A 333 1.06 5.70 9.87
CA SER A 333 1.51 6.00 8.50
C SER A 333 0.48 5.55 7.46
N GLN A 334 -0.19 4.41 7.67
CA GLN A 334 -1.23 3.90 6.77
C GLN A 334 -2.54 4.68 6.89
N VAL A 335 -2.90 5.10 8.10
CA VAL A 335 -4.02 6.00 8.33
C VAL A 335 -3.79 7.32 7.58
N LEU A 336 -2.57 7.86 7.59
CA LEU A 336 -2.21 9.05 6.82
C LEU A 336 -2.35 8.85 5.30
N LEU A 337 -2.03 7.66 4.78
CA LEU A 337 -2.31 7.31 3.37
C LEU A 337 -3.82 7.32 3.09
N SER A 338 -4.63 6.78 3.99
CA SER A 338 -6.09 6.79 3.86
C SER A 338 -6.64 8.21 3.83
N LEU A 339 -6.14 9.10 4.69
CA LEU A 339 -6.48 10.53 4.71
C LEU A 339 -6.13 11.24 3.40
N GLN A 340 -5.05 10.82 2.74
CA GLN A 340 -4.61 11.41 1.49
C GLN A 340 -5.36 10.88 0.26
N LEU A 341 -5.91 9.66 0.33
CA LEU A 341 -6.59 9.00 -0.78
C LEU A 341 -7.70 9.84 -1.46
N PRO A 342 -8.58 10.57 -0.74
CA PRO A 342 -9.55 11.46 -1.35
C PRO A 342 -8.93 12.50 -2.31
N PHE A 343 -7.75 13.03 -2.00
CA PHE A 343 -7.06 14.04 -2.83
C PHE A 343 -6.56 13.46 -4.16
N ALA A 344 -6.31 12.16 -4.24
CA ALA A 344 -5.97 11.46 -5.48
C ALA A 344 -7.22 10.93 -6.22
N MET A 345 -8.23 10.46 -5.47
CA MET A 345 -9.48 9.95 -6.05
C MET A 345 -10.27 11.06 -6.75
N TRP A 346 -10.39 12.23 -6.13
CA TRP A 346 -11.14 13.35 -6.69
C TRP A 346 -10.70 13.73 -8.11
N PRO A 347 -9.41 14.08 -8.37
CA PRO A 347 -8.95 14.39 -9.72
C PRO A 347 -9.05 13.19 -10.66
N LEU A 348 -8.85 11.96 -10.16
CA LEU A 348 -8.97 10.76 -10.97
C LEU A 348 -10.39 10.60 -11.52
N ILE A 349 -11.40 10.60 -10.65
CA ILE A 349 -12.82 10.44 -11.00
C ILE A 349 -13.24 11.52 -11.98
N GLN A 350 -12.83 12.76 -11.72
CA GLN A 350 -13.16 13.87 -12.61
C GLN A 350 -12.51 13.74 -13.98
N SER A 351 -11.26 13.27 -14.07
CA SER A 351 -10.52 13.16 -15.32
C SER A 351 -11.06 12.03 -16.20
N VAL A 352 -11.35 10.86 -15.62
CA VAL A 352 -11.92 9.73 -16.37
C VAL A 352 -13.39 9.96 -16.77
N SER A 353 -14.07 10.90 -16.11
CA SER A 353 -15.45 11.30 -16.42
C SER A 353 -15.56 12.36 -17.51
N ASP A 354 -14.47 13.08 -17.79
CA ASP A 354 -14.49 14.17 -18.75
C ASP A 354 -14.47 13.65 -20.19
N ARG A 355 -15.54 13.93 -20.93
CA ARG A 355 -15.67 13.55 -22.35
C ARG A 355 -14.69 14.29 -23.25
N LYS A 356 -14.19 15.46 -22.87
CA LYS A 356 -13.19 16.18 -23.66
C LYS A 356 -11.85 15.43 -23.67
N THR A 357 -11.46 14.92 -22.50
CA THR A 357 -10.20 14.20 -22.31
C THR A 357 -10.30 12.74 -22.75
N MET A 358 -11.42 12.07 -22.47
CA MET A 358 -11.56 10.62 -22.66
C MET A 358 -12.33 10.21 -23.92
N GLY A 359 -12.99 11.16 -24.60
CA GLY A 359 -13.80 10.89 -25.79
C GLY A 359 -14.87 9.83 -25.55
N GLU A 360 -14.96 8.86 -26.46
CA GLU A 360 -15.88 7.70 -26.38
C GLU A 360 -15.56 6.74 -25.21
N HIS A 361 -14.36 6.83 -24.62
CA HIS A 361 -13.92 5.95 -23.53
C HIS A 361 -14.16 6.55 -22.12
N ALA A 362 -14.86 7.69 -22.04
CA ALA A 362 -15.30 8.26 -20.77
C ALA A 362 -16.15 7.27 -19.98
N ILE A 363 -16.00 7.24 -18.66
CA ILE A 363 -16.73 6.29 -17.82
C ILE A 363 -18.24 6.58 -17.84
N GLY A 364 -19.06 5.53 -17.90
CA GLY A 364 -20.53 5.66 -17.87
C GLY A 364 -21.07 6.05 -16.49
N ARG A 365 -22.33 6.52 -16.44
CA ARG A 365 -22.99 6.99 -15.21
C ARG A 365 -22.94 5.99 -14.04
N LYS A 366 -23.05 4.69 -14.31
CA LYS A 366 -22.97 3.63 -13.28
C LYS A 366 -21.59 3.57 -12.62
N MET A 367 -20.51 3.63 -13.42
CA MET A 367 -19.14 3.66 -12.90
C MET A 367 -18.83 4.96 -12.16
N GLN A 368 -19.35 6.09 -12.67
CA GLN A 368 -19.23 7.40 -11.99
C GLN A 368 -19.90 7.35 -10.61
N PHE A 369 -21.12 6.82 -10.53
CA PHE A 369 -21.83 6.67 -9.27
C PHE A 369 -21.04 5.79 -8.29
N ALA A 370 -20.54 4.63 -8.73
CA ALA A 370 -19.73 3.75 -7.90
C ALA A 370 -18.45 4.44 -7.38
N ALA A 371 -17.77 5.20 -8.25
CA ALA A 371 -16.54 5.90 -7.85
C ALA A 371 -16.81 7.04 -6.86
N TRP A 372 -17.88 7.81 -7.08
CA TRP A 372 -18.28 8.86 -6.14
C TRP A 372 -18.82 8.29 -4.82
N ALA A 373 -19.54 7.17 -4.85
CA ALA A 373 -19.98 6.49 -3.64
C ALA A 373 -18.78 6.02 -2.81
N LEU A 374 -17.77 5.41 -3.45
CA LEU A 374 -16.53 5.02 -2.78
C LEU A 374 -15.78 6.23 -2.21
N PHE A 375 -15.72 7.34 -2.96
CA PHE A 375 -15.14 8.59 -2.48
C PHE A 375 -15.84 9.12 -1.23
N VAL A 376 -17.17 9.15 -1.23
CA VAL A 376 -17.97 9.61 -0.09
C VAL A 376 -17.78 8.71 1.13
N VAL A 377 -17.77 7.39 0.94
CA VAL A 377 -17.55 6.43 2.04
C VAL A 377 -16.16 6.63 2.66
N ILE A 378 -15.10 6.63 1.86
CA ILE A 378 -13.72 6.80 2.36
C ILE A 378 -13.54 8.15 3.05
N THR A 379 -14.03 9.23 2.43
CA THR A 379 -13.94 10.58 3.00
C THR A 379 -14.76 10.69 4.29
N GLY A 380 -15.96 10.11 4.33
CA GLY A 380 -16.80 10.09 5.52
C GLY A 380 -16.13 9.37 6.68
N THR A 381 -15.56 8.19 6.45
CA THR A 381 -14.84 7.43 7.48
C THR A 381 -13.60 8.19 7.97
N ASN A 382 -12.85 8.82 7.07
CA ASN A 382 -11.72 9.67 7.42
C ASN A 382 -12.12 10.87 8.29
N LEU A 383 -13.22 11.55 7.96
CA LEU A 383 -13.72 12.68 8.74
C LEU A 383 -14.21 12.24 10.14
N LEU A 384 -14.84 11.07 10.23
CA LEU A 384 -15.25 10.48 11.51
C LEU A 384 -14.04 10.13 12.39
N LEU A 385 -12.94 9.67 11.81
CA LEU A 385 -11.71 9.44 12.55
C LEU A 385 -11.15 10.77 13.07
N ILE A 386 -11.03 11.78 12.22
CA ILE A 386 -10.49 13.09 12.63
C ILE A 386 -11.33 13.67 13.77
N SER A 387 -12.66 13.63 13.66
CA SER A 387 -13.53 14.14 14.72
C SER A 387 -13.46 13.30 16.00
N GLY A 388 -13.25 11.99 15.89
CA GLY A 388 -13.11 11.07 17.03
C GLY A 388 -11.73 11.07 17.71
N VAL A 389 -10.70 11.58 17.03
CA VAL A 389 -9.34 11.81 17.55
C VAL A 389 -9.20 13.23 18.12
N ALA A 390 -9.94 14.20 17.57
CA ALA A 390 -9.95 15.58 18.04
C ALA A 390 -10.80 15.83 19.30
N GLY A 391 -11.60 14.86 19.74
CA GLY A 391 -12.42 14.90 20.95
C GLY A 391 -12.19 13.69 21.84
#